data_AF-A0A839U7C4-F1
#
_entry.id   AF-A0A839U7C4-F1
#
_cell.length_a   1.000
_cell.length_b   1.000
_cell.length_c   1.000
_cell.angle_alpha   90.00
_cell.angle_beta   90.00
_cell.angle_gamma   90.00
#
_symmetry.space_group_name_H-M   'P 1'
#
loop_
_entity.id
_entity.type
_entity.pdbx_description
1 polymer ?
#
loop_
_entity_poly.entity_id
_entity_poly.type
_entity_poly.pdbx_seq_one_letter_code
_entity_poly.pdbx_strand_id
1 'polypeptide(L)'
;MSEIQGRDQSDSRRKPEISRREAEMYRVEVIQSEMASAVRFLGGEGSAKEQITKAARAAGLSITVVERLRWRKIKRVPADIADTIREAVSRHNEESLSRAKHELYVAEQKNAVLMARLQAIGSDLDRS
;
A
#
# COMPACT_ATOMS: atom_id res chain seq x y z
N MET A 1 32.48 41.76 -39.00
CA MET A 1 31.67 40.92 -39.92
C MET A 1 32.10 39.47 -39.66
N SER A 2 31.76 38.94 -38.48
CA SER A 2 30.54 38.14 -38.19
C SER A 2 30.82 36.66 -38.51
N GLU A 3 31.22 35.91 -37.47
CA GLU A 3 30.36 34.91 -36.82
C GLU A 3 30.09 33.69 -37.72
N ILE A 4 30.93 32.66 -37.58
CA ILE A 4 30.52 31.29 -37.84
C ILE A 4 30.09 30.71 -36.49
N GLN A 5 28.84 31.03 -36.13
CA GLN A 5 28.02 30.21 -35.24
C GLN A 5 27.83 28.85 -35.89
N GLY A 6 27.85 27.77 -35.09
CA GLY A 6 27.35 26.48 -35.56
C GLY A 6 28.14 25.28 -35.07
N ARG A 7 28.16 25.03 -33.75
CA ARG A 7 28.34 23.67 -33.21
C ARG A 7 27.61 23.50 -31.90
N ASP A 8 26.32 23.86 -31.92
CA ASP A 8 25.34 23.31 -31.01
C ASP A 8 24.44 22.40 -31.83
N GLN A 9 24.79 21.11 -31.94
CA GLN A 9 23.82 20.07 -32.31
C GLN A 9 24.14 18.77 -31.58
N SER A 10 23.35 18.57 -30.53
CA SER A 10 22.81 17.29 -30.12
C SER A 10 23.81 16.23 -29.69
N ASP A 11 24.37 16.44 -28.50
CA ASP A 11 24.53 15.36 -27.53
C ASP A 11 23.12 14.95 -27.03
N SER A 12 22.26 14.54 -27.96
CA SER A 12 20.94 14.01 -27.68
C SER A 12 21.16 12.61 -27.15
N ARG A 13 21.49 12.56 -25.84
CA ARG A 13 21.25 11.48 -24.89
C ARG A 13 20.48 10.32 -25.53
N ARG A 14 21.20 9.42 -26.22
CA ARG A 14 20.65 8.12 -26.62
C ARG A 14 20.38 7.42 -25.30
N LYS A 15 19.13 7.48 -24.82
CA LYS A 15 18.67 6.62 -23.74
C LYS A 15 19.04 5.20 -24.19
N PRO A 16 19.83 4.44 -23.43
CA PRO A 16 20.13 3.06 -23.81
C PRO A 16 18.78 2.34 -23.96
N GLU A 17 18.50 1.85 -25.16
CA GLU A 17 17.34 1.01 -25.39
C GLU A 17 17.53 -0.25 -24.55
N ILE A 18 16.79 -0.32 -23.44
CA ILE A 18 16.78 -1.48 -22.58
C ILE A 18 16.40 -2.68 -23.44
N SER A 19 17.25 -3.69 -23.47
CA SER A 19 16.99 -4.92 -24.22
C SER A 19 15.65 -5.52 -23.78
N ARG A 20 14.88 -6.13 -24.69
CA ARG A 20 13.61 -6.81 -24.34
C ARG A 20 13.78 -7.77 -23.17
N ARG A 21 14.95 -8.41 -23.06
CA ARG A 21 15.30 -9.32 -21.97
C ARG A 21 15.50 -8.60 -20.64
N GLU A 22 16.16 -7.46 -20.65
CA GLU A 22 16.38 -6.62 -19.46
C GLU A 22 15.05 -6.03 -18.97
N ALA A 23 14.22 -5.52 -19.89
CA ALA A 23 12.90 -5.00 -19.57
C ALA A 23 12.01 -6.06 -18.92
N GLU A 24 12.05 -7.30 -19.42
CA GLU A 24 11.31 -8.42 -18.83
C GLU A 24 11.83 -8.79 -17.44
N MET A 25 13.14 -8.79 -17.23
CA MET A 25 13.72 -9.01 -15.89
C MET A 25 13.26 -7.96 -14.88
N TYR A 26 13.27 -6.68 -15.28
CA TYR A 26 12.79 -5.60 -14.43
C TYR A 26 11.31 -5.78 -14.05
N ARG A 27 10.45 -6.18 -14.99
CA ARG A 27 9.03 -6.47 -14.68
C ARG A 27 8.88 -7.57 -13.64
N VAL A 28 9.62 -8.66 -13.81
CA VAL A 28 9.58 -9.80 -12.88
C VAL A 28 10.02 -9.37 -11.48
N GLU A 29 11.11 -8.60 -11.37
CA GLU A 29 11.61 -8.11 -10.08
C GLU A 29 10.62 -7.17 -9.39
N VAL A 30 9.98 -6.28 -10.15
CA VAL A 30 8.94 -5.37 -9.67
C VAL A 30 7.76 -6.15 -9.11
N ILE A 31 7.25 -7.13 -9.86
CA ILE A 31 6.12 -7.97 -9.41
C ILE A 31 6.49 -8.73 -8.14
N GLN A 32 7.69 -9.31 -8.05
CA GLN A 32 8.12 -10.00 -6.84
C GLN A 32 8.19 -9.06 -5.63
N SER A 33 8.70 -7.84 -5.82
CA SER A 33 8.77 -6.82 -4.76
C SER A 33 7.39 -6.35 -4.32
N GLU A 34 6.49 -6.13 -5.28
CA GLU A 34 5.09 -5.79 -5.06
C GLU A 34 4.43 -6.85 -4.18
N MET A 35 4.53 -8.13 -4.58
CA MET A 35 3.90 -9.24 -3.87
C MET A 35 4.50 -9.45 -2.48
N ALA A 36 5.83 -9.36 -2.34
CA ALA A 36 6.48 -9.50 -1.04
C ALA A 36 6.05 -8.39 -0.07
N SER A 37 5.92 -7.16 -0.57
CA SER A 37 5.44 -6.01 0.21
C SER A 37 3.96 -6.16 0.57
N ALA A 38 3.12 -6.56 -0.38
CA ALA A 38 1.69 -6.81 -0.16
C ALA A 38 1.44 -7.88 0.90
N VAL A 39 2.21 -8.98 0.87
CA VAL A 39 2.12 -10.02 1.91
C VAL A 39 2.49 -9.50 3.30
N ARG A 40 3.52 -8.64 3.40
CA ARG A 40 3.89 -8.02 4.70
C ARG A 40 2.80 -7.07 5.18
N PHE A 41 2.24 -6.28 4.27
CA PHE A 41 1.15 -5.36 4.55
C PHE A 41 -0.08 -6.10 5.08
N LEU A 42 -0.54 -7.14 4.37
CA LEU A 42 -1.66 -7.99 4.81
C LEU A 42 -1.38 -8.72 6.13
N GLY A 43 -0.11 -9.03 6.40
CA GLY A 43 0.30 -9.66 7.64
C GLY A 43 0.28 -8.74 8.86
N GLY A 44 0.34 -7.41 8.65
CA GLY A 44 0.41 -6.41 9.71
C GLY A 44 1.59 -6.59 10.65
N GLU A 45 1.39 -6.27 11.93
CA GLU A 45 2.41 -6.41 12.96
C GLU A 45 2.51 -7.84 13.53
N GLY A 46 3.69 -8.15 14.05
CA GLY A 46 4.00 -9.41 14.72
C GLY A 46 5.22 -10.13 14.13
N SER A 47 5.42 -11.37 14.57
CA SER A 47 6.46 -12.25 14.05
C SER A 47 6.22 -12.62 12.59
N ALA A 48 7.28 -13.04 11.88
CA ALA A 48 7.15 -13.46 10.48
C ALA A 48 6.14 -14.61 10.30
N LYS A 49 6.06 -15.55 11.25
CA LYS A 49 5.12 -16.68 11.21
C LYS A 49 3.67 -16.20 11.34
N GLU A 50 3.41 -15.25 12.23
CA GLU A 50 2.08 -14.66 12.41
C GLU A 50 1.65 -13.85 11.20
N GLN A 51 2.55 -13.01 10.67
CA GLN A 51 2.31 -12.24 9.44
C GLN A 51 1.93 -13.16 8.27
N ILE A 52 2.68 -14.24 8.06
CA ILE A 52 2.39 -15.22 7.01
C ILE A 52 1.02 -15.86 7.24
N THR A 53 0.70 -16.24 8.48
CA THR A 53 -0.58 -16.88 8.80
C THR A 53 -1.76 -15.92 8.57
N LYS A 54 -1.63 -14.66 8.98
CA LYS A 54 -2.64 -13.61 8.77
C LYS A 54 -2.83 -13.33 7.28
N ALA A 55 -1.73 -13.13 6.54
CA ALA A 55 -1.78 -12.87 5.10
C ALA A 55 -2.36 -14.06 4.32
N ALA A 56 -2.03 -15.30 4.70
CA ALA A 56 -2.62 -16.51 4.11
C ALA A 56 -4.14 -16.57 4.28
N ARG A 57 -4.64 -16.23 5.47
CA ARG A 57 -6.09 -16.14 5.72
C ARG A 57 -6.74 -15.02 4.92
N ALA A 58 -6.14 -13.84 4.89
CA ALA A 58 -6.69 -12.68 4.16
C ALA A 58 -6.78 -12.95 2.64
N ALA A 59 -5.74 -13.57 2.08
CA ALA A 59 -5.66 -13.88 0.65
C ALA A 59 -6.34 -15.20 0.25
N GLY A 60 -6.72 -16.07 1.19
CA GLY A 60 -7.26 -17.40 0.87
C GLY A 60 -6.24 -18.34 0.21
N LEU A 61 -4.94 -18.05 0.38
CA LEU A 61 -3.84 -18.83 -0.20
C LEU A 61 -3.19 -19.74 0.86
N SER A 62 -2.49 -20.77 0.42
CA SER A 62 -1.75 -21.63 1.34
C SER A 62 -0.59 -20.88 2.01
N ILE A 63 -0.30 -21.24 3.27
CA ILE A 63 0.82 -20.68 4.05
C ILE A 63 2.13 -20.78 3.27
N THR A 64 2.36 -21.91 2.59
CA THR A 64 3.58 -22.14 1.80
C THR A 64 3.69 -21.18 0.61
N VAL A 65 2.58 -20.89 -0.09
CA VAL A 65 2.58 -19.93 -1.20
C VAL A 65 2.92 -18.54 -0.68
N VAL A 66 2.27 -18.12 0.40
CA VAL A 66 2.48 -16.80 1.02
C VAL A 66 3.90 -16.63 1.55
N GLU A 67 4.44 -17.65 2.22
CA GLU A 67 5.83 -17.66 2.67
C GLU A 67 6.80 -17.48 1.50
N ARG A 68 6.58 -18.23 0.41
CA ARG A 68 7.44 -18.14 -0.78
C ARG A 68 7.35 -16.77 -1.45
N LEU A 69 6.18 -16.15 -1.51
CA LEU A 69 6.00 -14.78 -1.99
C LEU A 69 6.74 -13.77 -1.10
N ARG A 70 6.55 -13.85 0.22
CA ARG A 70 7.19 -12.96 1.20
C ARG A 70 8.71 -12.93 1.07
N TRP A 71 9.30 -14.11 0.84
CA TRP A 71 10.75 -14.28 0.68
C TRP A 71 11.22 -14.25 -0.78
N ARG A 72 10.36 -13.85 -1.72
CA ARG A 72 10.68 -13.74 -3.16
C ARG A 72 11.27 -15.04 -3.76
N LYS A 73 10.86 -16.21 -3.24
CA LYS A 73 11.32 -17.53 -3.68
C LYS A 73 10.68 -18.00 -5.00
N ILE A 74 9.70 -17.26 -5.52
CA ILE A 74 9.00 -17.58 -6.77
C ILE A 74 9.59 -16.69 -7.88
N LYS A 75 10.31 -17.32 -8.82
CA LYS A 75 10.98 -16.59 -9.92
C LYS A 75 10.01 -15.83 -10.81
N ARG A 76 8.88 -16.45 -11.17
CA ARG A 76 7.81 -15.81 -11.94
C ARG A 76 6.52 -16.04 -11.18
N VAL A 77 5.94 -14.96 -10.65
CA VAL A 77 4.68 -15.05 -9.92
C VAL A 77 3.56 -15.34 -10.92
N PRO A 78 2.81 -16.44 -10.75
CA PRO A 78 1.62 -16.71 -11.55
C PRO A 78 0.61 -15.54 -11.46
N ALA A 79 -0.03 -15.20 -12.57
CA ALA A 79 -0.93 -14.04 -12.64
C ALA A 79 -2.13 -14.17 -11.69
N ASP A 80 -2.72 -15.36 -11.60
CA ASP A 80 -3.79 -15.71 -10.67
C ASP A 80 -3.43 -15.44 -9.21
N ILE A 81 -2.21 -15.81 -8.80
CA ILE A 81 -1.70 -15.55 -7.46
C ILE A 81 -1.52 -14.06 -7.22
N ALA A 82 -0.98 -13.34 -8.22
CA ALA A 82 -0.77 -11.90 -8.10
C ALA A 82 -2.10 -11.15 -7.97
N ASP A 83 -3.10 -11.51 -8.78
CA ASP A 83 -4.42 -10.90 -8.76
C ASP A 83 -5.16 -11.22 -7.45
N THR A 84 -5.05 -12.45 -6.94
CA THR A 84 -5.60 -12.83 -5.64
C THR A 84 -5.02 -11.98 -4.49
N ILE A 85 -3.71 -11.72 -4.50
CA ILE A 85 -3.06 -10.87 -3.50
C ILE A 85 -3.52 -9.42 -3.63
N ARG A 86 -3.61 -8.89 -4.86
CA ARG A 86 -4.09 -7.52 -5.11
C ARG A 86 -5.53 -7.35 -4.64
N GLU A 87 -6.41 -8.29 -4.94
CA GLU A 87 -7.80 -8.27 -4.47
C GLU A 87 -7.87 -8.32 -2.93
N ALA A 88 -7.05 -9.15 -2.30
CA ALA A 88 -6.96 -9.21 -0.85
C ALA A 88 -6.50 -7.89 -0.23
N VAL A 89 -5.53 -7.20 -0.85
CA VAL A 89 -5.10 -5.85 -0.43
C VAL A 89 -6.23 -4.84 -0.58
N SER A 90 -6.94 -4.85 -1.71
CA SER A 90 -8.08 -3.96 -1.94
C SER A 90 -9.17 -4.16 -0.87
N ARG A 91 -9.57 -5.41 -0.61
CA ARG A 91 -10.53 -5.73 0.47
C ARG A 91 -10.03 -5.26 1.84
N HIS A 92 -8.76 -5.47 2.15
CA HIS A 92 -8.18 -5.03 3.42
C HIS A 92 -8.22 -3.50 3.59
N ASN A 93 -7.97 -2.76 2.50
CA ASN A 93 -8.04 -1.30 2.51
C ASN A 93 -9.48 -0.80 2.67
N GLU A 94 -10.44 -1.42 1.98
CA GLU A 94 -11.87 -1.08 2.10
C GLU A 94 -12.38 -1.31 3.53
N GLU A 95 -12.05 -2.46 4.12
CA GLU A 95 -12.39 -2.77 5.50
C GLU A 95 -11.75 -1.77 6.48
N SER A 96 -10.46 -1.47 6.28
CA SER A 96 -9.73 -0.54 7.15
C SER A 96 -10.30 0.88 7.08
N LEU A 97 -10.65 1.33 5.87
CA LEU A 97 -11.31 2.62 5.66
C LEU A 97 -12.69 2.66 6.32
N SER A 98 -13.46 1.57 6.19
CA SER A 98 -14.78 1.46 6.82
C SER A 98 -14.69 1.56 8.35
N ARG A 99 -13.72 0.87 8.96
CA ARG A 99 -13.44 0.94 10.41
C ARG A 99 -13.04 2.36 10.83
N ALA A 100 -12.12 3.00 10.12
CA ALA A 100 -11.68 4.35 10.41
C ALA A 100 -12.84 5.38 10.34
N LYS A 101 -13.72 5.25 9.35
CA LYS A 101 -14.93 6.08 9.24
C LYS A 101 -15.87 5.87 10.44
N HIS A 102 -16.07 4.62 10.85
CA HIS A 102 -16.91 4.31 11.99
C HIS A 102 -16.33 4.87 13.30
N GLU A 103 -15.02 4.72 13.51
CA GLU A 103 -14.32 5.26 14.69
C GLU A 103 -14.41 6.78 14.75
N LEU A 104 -14.24 7.47 13.62
CA LEU A 104 -14.40 8.92 13.52
C LEU A 104 -15.82 9.33 13.92
N TYR A 105 -16.83 8.67 13.37
CA TYR A 105 -18.23 8.95 13.69
C TYR A 105 -18.52 8.78 15.20
N VAL A 106 -18.01 7.71 15.81
CA VAL A 106 -18.15 7.48 17.27
C VAL A 106 -17.45 8.58 18.06
N ALA A 107 -16.28 9.03 17.63
CA ALA A 107 -15.56 10.12 18.28
C ALA A 107 -16.32 11.46 18.19
N GLU A 108 -16.90 11.77 17.03
CA GLU A 108 -17.74 12.95 16.82
C GLU A 108 -18.96 12.96 17.74
N GLN A 109 -19.66 11.82 17.87
CA GLN A 109 -20.80 11.68 18.79
C GLN A 109 -20.40 11.91 20.25
N LYS A 110 -19.27 11.34 20.69
CA LYS A 110 -18.73 11.56 22.05
C LYS A 110 -18.38 13.02 22.29
N ASN A 111 -17.75 13.67 21.31
CA ASN A 111 -17.40 15.08 21.39
C ASN A 111 -18.63 15.99 21.43
N ALA A 112 -19.66 15.69 20.65
CA ALA A 112 -20.93 16.44 20.68
C ALA A 112 -21.59 16.39 22.07
N VAL A 113 -21.62 15.21 22.69
CA VAL A 113 -22.14 15.05 24.06
C VAL A 113 -21.31 15.83 25.08
N LEU A 114 -19.98 15.81 24.97
CA LEU A 114 -19.09 16.59 25.84
C LEU A 114 -19.32 18.09 25.68
N MET A 115 -19.43 18.59 24.45
CA MET A 115 -19.71 19.99 24.16
C MET A 115 -21.05 20.44 24.73
N ALA A 116 -22.10 19.63 24.56
CA ALA A 116 -23.42 19.92 25.15
C ALA A 116 -23.37 19.99 26.68
N ARG A 117 -22.61 19.10 27.34
CA ARG A 117 -22.40 19.15 28.80
C ARG A 117 -21.64 20.40 29.23
N LEU A 118 -20.59 20.78 28.52
CA LEU A 118 -19.83 21.99 28.81
C LEU A 118 -20.68 23.26 28.66
N GLN A 119 -21.52 23.32 27.64
CA GLN A 119 -22.45 24.44 27.45
C GLN A 119 -23.47 24.54 28.59
N ALA A 120 -24.04 23.41 29.04
CA ALA A 120 -24.96 23.40 30.17
C ALA A 120 -24.30 23.96 31.45
N ILE A 121 -23.07 23.52 31.76
CA ILE A 121 -22.31 24.02 32.92
C ILE A 121 -22.01 25.52 32.78
N GLY A 122 -21.55 25.98 31.61
CA GLY A 122 -21.29 27.39 31.36
C GLY A 122 -22.55 28.26 31.54
N SER A 123 -23.69 27.80 31.05
CA SER A 123 -24.96 28.52 31.20
C SER A 123 -25.49 28.59 32.64
N ASP A 124 -25.13 27.63 33.48
CA ASP A 124 -25.48 27.64 34.91
C ASP A 124 -24.59 28.60 35.71
N LEU A 125 -23.33 28.78 35.31
CA LEU A 125 -22.40 29.74 35.92
C LEU A 125 -22.76 31.20 35.62
N ASP A 126 -23.31 31.50 34.44
CA ASP A 126 -23.70 32.87 34.06
C ASP A 126 -25.01 33.34 34.73
N ARG A 127 -25.70 32.48 35.49
CA ARG A 127 -26.98 32.77 36.16
C ARG A 127 -26.85 33.02 37.67
N SER A 128 -25.67 32.88 38.26
CA SER A 128 -25.37 33.11 39.68
C SER A 128 -24.67 34.44 39.90
#